data_AF-A0A9E3K8D4-F1
#
_entry.id   AF-A0A9E3K8D4-F1
#
_cell.length_a   1.000
_cell.length_b   1.000
_cell.length_c   1.000
_cell.angle_alpha   90.00
_cell.angle_beta   90.00
_cell.angle_gamma   90.00
#
_symmetry.space_group_name_H-M   'P 1'
#
loop_
_entity.id
_entity.type
_entity.pdbx_description
1 polymer ?
#
loop_
_entity_poly.entity_id
_entity_poly.type
_entity_poly.pdbx_seq_one_letter_code
_entity_poly.pdbx_strand_id
1 'polypeptide(L)' 'MKNKMIFGFHAVTSRLRHEASSVEEIFVDAGRQDRRMHDLIAGAKA' A
#
# COMPACT_ATOMS: atom_id res chain seq x y z
N MET A 1 16.60 -9.39 -8.64
CA MET A 1 15.80 -8.31 -9.26
C MET A 1 15.94 -7.05 -8.40
N LYS A 2 15.75 -5.86 -8.98
CA LYS A 2 15.85 -4.60 -8.22
C LYS A 2 14.47 -4.16 -7.77
N ASN A 3 14.28 -3.98 -6.46
CA ASN A 3 13.02 -3.47 -5.93
C ASN A 3 12.78 -2.04 -6.40
N LYS A 4 11.52 -1.74 -6.72
CA LYS A 4 11.08 -0.40 -7.12
C LYS A 4 10.15 0.15 -6.05
N MET A 5 10.48 1.33 -5.53
CA MET A 5 9.57 2.05 -4.65
C MET A 5 8.49 2.76 -5.46
N ILE A 6 7.26 2.67 -4.96
CA ILE A 6 6.11 3.44 -5.41
C ILE A 6 5.53 4.20 -4.22
N PHE A 7 4.92 5.35 -4.48
CA PHE A 7 4.46 6.24 -3.41
C PHE A 7 3.05 6.75 -3.68
N GLY A 8 2.35 7.07 -2.60
CA GLY A 8 0.99 7.60 -2.64
C GLY A 8 -0.09 6.52 -2.71
N PHE A 9 -1.26 6.83 -2.15
CA PHE A 9 -2.37 5.89 -2.02
C PHE A 9 -2.79 5.25 -3.33
N HIS A 10 -2.84 6.02 -4.42
CA HIS A 10 -3.30 5.51 -5.70
C HIS A 10 -2.37 4.42 -6.24
N ALA A 11 -1.06 4.69 -6.31
CA ALA A 11 -0.10 3.74 -6.85
C ALA A 11 -0.02 2.47 -5.99
N VAL A 12 0.01 2.62 -4.66
CA VAL A 12 0.08 1.49 -3.72
C VAL A 12 -1.19 0.64 -3.78
N THR A 13 -2.38 1.26 -3.72
CA THR A 13 -3.66 0.54 -3.77
C THR A 13 -3.88 -0.13 -5.12
N SER A 14 -3.47 0.52 -6.22
CA SER A 14 -3.53 -0.06 -7.57
C SER A 14 -2.62 -1.29 -7.65
N ARG A 15 -1.40 -1.22 -7.10
CA ARG A 15 -0.49 -2.35 -7.07
C ARG A 15 -1.04 -3.52 -6.25
N LEU A 16 -1.55 -3.25 -5.04
CA LEU A 16 -2.20 -4.27 -4.21
C LEU A 16 -3.35 -4.95 -4.96
N ARG A 17 -4.14 -4.20 -5.74
CA ARG A 17 -5.26 -4.75 -6.50
C ARG A 17 -4.84 -5.64 -7.67
N HIS A 18 -3.82 -5.23 -8.41
CA HIS A 18 -3.44 -5.88 -9.66
C HIS A 18 -2.37 -6.95 -9.50
N GLU A 19 -1.47 -6.81 -8.51
CA GLU A 19 -0.30 -7.66 -8.35
C GLU A 19 0.17 -7.70 -6.88
N ALA A 20 -0.72 -8.08 -5.95
CA ALA A 20 -0.44 -8.09 -4.50
C ALA A 20 0.84 -8.87 -4.14
N SER A 21 1.07 -10.02 -4.79
CA SER A 21 2.24 -10.88 -4.54
C SER A 21 3.57 -10.22 -4.88
N SER A 22 3.60 -9.13 -5.64
CA SER A 22 4.82 -8.36 -5.91
C SER A 22 5.12 -7.30 -4.84
N VAL A 23 4.24 -7.11 -3.86
CA VAL A 23 4.43 -6.12 -2.79
C VAL A 23 5.12 -6.80 -1.62
N GLU A 24 6.37 -6.42 -1.37
CA GLU A 24 7.15 -6.98 -0.28
C GLU A 24 6.89 -6.27 1.06
N GLU A 25 6.76 -4.94 1.03
CA GLU A 25 6.57 -4.12 2.23
C GLU A 25 5.82 -2.82 1.93
N ILE A 26 5.04 -2.33 2.90
CA ILE A 26 4.35 -1.03 2.84
C ILE A 26 4.71 -0.23 4.09
N PHE A 27 5.33 0.92 3.89
CA PHE A 27 5.59 1.89 4.95
C PHE A 27 4.46 2.91 5.04
N VAL A 28 3.98 3.16 6.26
CA VAL A 28 2.95 4.15 6.55
C VAL A 28 3.39 5.05 7.70
N ASP A 29 2.86 6.27 7.74
CA ASP A 29 3.00 7.14 8.92
C ASP A 29 2.09 6.61 10.04
N ALA A 30 2.70 6.18 11.14
CA ALA A 30 2.01 5.62 12.30
C ALA A 30 1.03 6.60 12.97
N GLY A 31 1.28 7.91 12.87
CA GLY A 31 0.39 8.94 13.43
C GLY A 31 -0.83 9.24 12.58
N ARG A 32 -0.87 8.75 11.33
CA ARG A 32 -1.88 9.12 10.37
C ARG A 32 -3.17 8.30 10.53
N GLN A 33 -4.23 8.95 10.99
CA GLN A 33 -5.53 8.34 11.22
C GLN A 33 -6.59 9.06 10.38
N ASP A 34 -6.74 8.64 9.13
CA ASP A 34 -7.79 9.14 8.24
C ASP A 34 -8.36 8.02 7.37
N ARG A 35 -9.49 8.32 6.71
CA ARG A 35 -10.24 7.38 5.86
C ARG A 35 -9.35 6.66 4.85
N ARG A 36 -8.43 7.36 4.17
CA ARG A 36 -7.57 6.75 3.14
C ARG A 36 -6.56 5.78 3.75
N MET A 37 -6.07 6.07 4.95
CA MET A 37 -5.18 5.15 5.65
C MET A 37 -5.92 3.89 6.09
N HIS A 38 -7.16 4.03 6.60
CA HIS A 38 -8.00 2.88 6.94
C HIS A 38 -8.30 2.01 5.72
N ASP A 39 -8.64 2.63 4.59
CA ASP A 39 -8.92 1.91 3.33
C ASP A 39 -7.66 1.17 2.82
N LEU A 40 -6.47 1.79 2.93
CA LEU A 40 -5.20 1.16 2.56
C LEU A 40 -4.90 -0.06 3.44
N ILE A 41 -5.01 0.08 4.76
CA ILE A 41 -4.75 -1.01 5.72
C ILE A 41 -5.73 -2.17 5.51
N ALA A 42 -7.01 -1.87 5.24
CA ALA A 42 -8.00 -2.89 4.93
C ALA A 42 -7.65 -3.64 3.64
N GLY A 43 -7.26 -2.93 2.58
CA GLY A 43 -6.87 -3.54 1.31
C GLY A 43 -5.58 -4.35 1.37
N ALA A 44 -4.66 -4.02 2.28
CA ALA A 44 -3.40 -4.75 2.46
C ALA A 44 -3.52 -6.03 3.29
N LYS A 45 -4.64 -6.23 4.00
CA LYS A 45 -4.89 -7.41 4.86
C LYS A 45 -5.72 -8.50 4.19
N ALA A 46 -6.30 -8.22 3.02
CA ALA A 46 -7.14 -9.13 2.25
C ALA A 46 -6.28 -10.04 1.36
#